data_AF-A0A450SBP5-F1
#
_entry.id   AF-A0A450SBP5-F1
#
_cell.length_a   1.000
_cell.length_b   1.000
_cell.length_c   1.000
_cell.angle_alpha   90.00
_cell.angle_beta   90.00
_cell.angle_gamma   90.00
#
_symmetry.space_group_name_H-M   'P 1'
#
loop_
_entity.id
_entity.type
_entity.pdbx_description
1 polymer ?
#
loop_
_entity_poly.entity_id
_entity_poly.type
_entity_poly.pdbx_seq_one_letter_code
_entity_poly.pdbx_strand_id
1 'polypeptide(L)'
;MKYLFVDDMPNYVSIHRKALGKAGHVVVSARDLDFAWDLIEKESLTGSPFDMVLIDLGMDRKDPAFEQEDRELRGILQSRGYGDLPISGQSLGLRLWRKRKTLWQRYCYITNHSILWVDNADGQDPEFGGKLWETVDNILLLDKSDLWLGNIEKKLQVVGKIWENEGWLN
;
A
#
# COMPACT_ATOMS: atom_id res chain seq x y z
N MET A 1 13.57 9.46 7.15
CA MET A 1 12.79 8.78 6.09
C MET A 1 11.55 9.61 5.74
N LYS A 2 11.08 9.48 4.51
CA LYS A 2 9.93 10.15 3.91
C LYS A 2 8.85 9.13 3.60
N TYR A 3 7.70 9.26 4.24
CA TYR A 3 6.56 8.35 4.09
C TYR A 3 5.38 9.05 3.42
N LEU A 4 4.66 8.32 2.58
CA LEU A 4 3.35 8.73 2.07
C LEU A 4 2.27 7.85 2.67
N PHE A 5 1.26 8.46 3.27
CA PHE A 5 0.08 7.76 3.80
C PHE A 5 -1.08 8.03 2.85
N VAL A 6 -1.67 6.98 2.29
CA VAL A 6 -2.82 7.03 1.38
C VAL A 6 -4.01 6.44 2.12
N ASP A 7 -4.88 7.29 2.64
CA ASP A 7 -5.98 6.91 3.53
C ASP A 7 -7.09 7.97 3.43
N ASP A 8 -8.31 7.55 3.10
CA ASP A 8 -9.48 8.42 2.94
C ASP A 8 -10.07 8.87 4.30
N MET A 9 -9.62 8.27 5.40
CA MET A 9 -9.97 8.58 6.79
C MET A 9 -8.75 9.10 7.59
N PRO A 10 -8.28 10.33 7.32
CA PRO A 10 -7.02 10.90 7.83
C PRO A 10 -6.90 10.96 9.36
N ASN A 11 -8.01 10.87 10.09
CA ASN A 11 -8.01 10.88 11.54
C ASN A 11 -7.36 9.62 12.13
N TYR A 12 -7.51 8.47 11.48
CA TYR A 12 -6.94 7.20 11.95
C TYR A 12 -5.41 7.21 11.90
N VAL A 13 -4.83 7.85 10.89
CA VAL A 13 -3.37 7.93 10.72
C VAL A 13 -2.72 9.14 11.41
N SER A 14 -3.53 10.02 12.01
CA SER A 14 -3.04 11.26 12.62
C SER A 14 -2.07 11.02 13.79
N ILE A 15 -2.30 9.95 14.55
CA ILE A 15 -1.48 9.54 15.69
C ILE A 15 -0.15 8.98 15.20
N HIS A 16 -0.17 8.13 14.17
CA HIS A 16 1.03 7.58 13.52
C HIS A 16 1.92 8.67 12.92
N ARG A 17 1.30 9.64 12.23
CA ARG A 17 2.00 10.80 11.67
C ARG A 17 2.74 11.59 12.75
N LYS A 18 2.11 11.80 13.91
CA LYS A 18 2.74 12.49 15.05
C LYS A 18 3.91 11.69 15.62
N ALA A 19 3.78 10.36 15.75
CA ALA A 19 4.88 9.49 16.20
C ALA A 19 6.09 9.60 15.27
N LEU A 20 5.88 9.36 13.98
CA LEU A 20 6.94 9.39 12.98
C LEU A 20 7.57 10.79 12.87
N GLY A 21 6.77 11.86 12.94
CA GLY A 21 7.29 13.22 12.99
C GLY A 21 8.18 13.49 14.21
N LYS A 22 7.80 13.00 15.40
CA LYS A 22 8.63 13.11 16.62
C LYS A 22 9.96 12.34 16.51
N ALA A 23 9.99 11.25 15.75
CA ALA A 23 11.20 10.50 15.45
C ALA A 23 12.03 11.11 14.28
N GLY A 24 11.63 12.27 13.75
CA GLY A 24 12.39 12.99 12.71
C GLY A 24 12.08 12.54 11.28
N HIS A 25 11.01 11.77 11.06
CA HIS A 25 10.57 11.39 9.73
C HIS A 25 9.65 12.46 9.11
N VAL A 26 9.68 12.54 7.77
CA VAL A 26 8.74 13.34 6.99
C VAL A 26 7.56 12.46 6.63
N VAL A 27 6.34 12.94 6.87
CA VAL A 27 5.12 12.20 6.55
C VAL A 27 4.19 13.08 5.75
N VAL A 28 3.90 12.65 4.52
CA VAL A 28 2.93 13.26 3.62
C VAL A 28 1.66 12.40 3.65
N SER A 29 0.50 13.01 3.45
CA SER A 29 -0.78 12.29 3.41
C SER A 29 -1.56 12.66 2.15
N ALA A 30 -2.18 11.66 1.53
CA ALA A 30 -3.12 11.77 0.43
C ALA A 30 -4.42 11.07 0.83
N ARG A 31 -5.56 11.66 0.49
CA ARG A 31 -6.89 11.08 0.76
C ARG A 31 -7.51 10.40 -0.46
N ASP A 32 -6.89 10.60 -1.61
CA ASP A 32 -7.39 10.28 -2.93
C ASP A 32 -6.27 9.60 -3.73
N LEU A 33 -6.64 8.69 -4.64
CA LEU A 33 -5.68 7.87 -5.37
C LEU A 33 -4.95 8.66 -6.46
N ASP A 34 -5.64 9.51 -7.22
CA ASP A 34 -5.04 10.46 -8.17
C ASP A 34 -3.95 11.30 -7.53
N PHE A 35 -4.25 11.94 -6.39
CA PHE A 35 -3.32 12.80 -5.71
C PHE A 35 -2.14 12.01 -5.12
N ALA A 36 -2.39 10.82 -4.57
CA ALA A 36 -1.32 9.93 -4.13
C ALA A 36 -0.40 9.54 -5.29
N TRP A 37 -0.98 9.21 -6.43
CA TRP A 37 -0.26 8.82 -7.63
C TRP A 37 0.62 9.95 -8.17
N ASP A 38 0.06 11.16 -8.30
CA ASP A 38 0.79 12.35 -8.74
C ASP A 38 2.00 12.64 -7.85
N LEU A 39 1.84 12.50 -6.52
CA LEU A 39 2.95 12.66 -5.57
C LEU A 39 4.04 11.60 -5.80
N ILE A 40 3.67 10.34 -5.98
CA ILE A 40 4.62 9.24 -6.19
C ILE A 40 5.40 9.46 -7.49
N GLU A 41 4.71 9.74 -8.61
CA GLU A 41 5.37 9.97 -9.89
C GLU A 41 6.29 11.20 -9.83
N LYS A 42 5.82 12.30 -9.24
CA LYS A 42 6.62 13.51 -9.09
C LYS A 42 7.90 13.26 -8.28
N GLU A 43 7.80 12.63 -7.11
CA GLU A 43 8.95 12.37 -6.25
C GLU A 43 9.95 11.40 -6.90
N SER A 44 9.43 10.37 -7.58
CA SER A 44 10.25 9.45 -8.37
C SER A 44 10.99 10.15 -9.51
N LEU A 45 10.32 11.01 -10.29
CA LEU A 45 10.93 11.79 -11.38
C LEU A 45 12.02 12.76 -10.89
N THR A 46 11.91 13.25 -9.66
CA THR A 46 12.95 14.09 -9.03
C THR A 46 14.11 13.30 -8.42
N GLY A 47 14.11 11.97 -8.55
CA GLY A 47 15.15 11.10 -7.99
C GLY A 47 15.07 10.96 -6.47
N SER A 48 13.93 11.29 -5.86
CA SER A 48 13.71 11.25 -4.41
C SER A 48 12.40 10.54 -4.05
N PRO A 49 12.21 9.26 -4.46
CA PRO A 49 10.98 8.53 -4.15
C PRO A 49 10.73 8.44 -2.64
N PHE A 50 9.48 8.14 -2.25
CA PHE A 50 9.18 7.88 -0.84
C PHE A 50 9.91 6.63 -0.37
N ASP A 51 10.39 6.64 0.87
CA ASP A 51 11.01 5.45 1.49
C ASP A 51 9.98 4.31 1.64
N MET A 52 8.72 4.67 1.91
CA MET A 52 7.58 3.74 1.94
C MET A 52 6.28 4.49 1.66
N VAL A 53 5.42 3.91 0.82
CA VAL A 53 4.00 4.28 0.69
C VAL A 53 3.16 3.33 1.54
N LEU A 54 2.32 3.87 2.42
CA LEU A 54 1.37 3.11 3.23
C LEU A 54 -0.02 3.33 2.64
N ILE A 55 -0.67 2.25 2.21
CA ILE A 55 -1.93 2.30 1.49
C ILE A 55 -3.03 1.70 2.35
N ASP A 56 -4.07 2.45 2.66
CA ASP A 56 -5.26 1.85 3.25
C ASP A 56 -5.94 0.92 2.26
N LEU A 57 -6.04 -0.36 2.63
CA LEU A 57 -6.67 -1.35 1.76
C LEU A 57 -8.15 -1.03 1.52
N GLY A 58 -8.83 -0.55 2.56
CA GLY A 58 -10.28 -0.35 2.58
C GLY A 58 -10.75 0.97 1.99
N MET A 59 -9.94 1.64 1.17
CA MET A 59 -10.34 2.91 0.57
C MET A 59 -11.60 2.76 -0.29
N ASP A 60 -12.57 3.63 -0.04
CA ASP A 60 -13.85 3.70 -0.75
C ASP A 60 -13.91 4.93 -1.67
N ARG A 61 -12.82 5.16 -2.42
CA ARG A 61 -12.74 6.21 -3.42
C ARG A 61 -12.33 5.63 -4.76
N LYS A 62 -13.35 5.36 -5.60
CA LYS A 62 -13.13 4.94 -6.99
C LYS A 62 -12.55 6.11 -7.78
N ASP A 63 -11.49 5.83 -8.53
CA ASP A 63 -10.82 6.82 -9.37
C ASP A 63 -10.78 6.31 -10.82
N PRO A 64 -11.31 7.05 -11.81
CA PRO A 64 -11.25 6.65 -13.21
C PRO A 64 -9.84 6.37 -13.72
N ALA A 65 -8.82 7.02 -13.15
CA ALA A 65 -7.43 6.78 -13.52
C ALA A 65 -6.97 5.36 -13.19
N PHE A 66 -7.68 4.62 -12.32
CA PHE A 66 -7.36 3.26 -11.89
C PHE A 66 -8.38 2.21 -12.38
N GLU A 67 -9.22 2.55 -13.37
CA GLU A 67 -10.31 1.68 -13.84
C GLU A 67 -9.81 0.29 -14.30
N GLN A 68 -8.61 0.22 -14.88
CA GLN A 68 -8.04 -1.05 -15.33
C GLN A 68 -7.75 -1.98 -14.15
N GLU A 69 -6.98 -1.50 -13.17
CA GLU A 69 -6.64 -2.27 -11.97
C GLU A 69 -7.90 -2.64 -11.18
N ASP A 70 -8.84 -1.69 -11.05
CA ASP A 70 -10.15 -1.93 -10.45
C ASP A 70 -10.89 -3.09 -11.13
N ARG A 71 -10.93 -3.12 -12.47
CA ARG A 71 -11.63 -4.17 -13.23
C ARG A 71 -11.01 -5.54 -13.02
N GLU A 72 -9.68 -5.61 -13.02
CA GLU A 72 -8.93 -6.84 -12.76
C GLU A 72 -9.24 -7.40 -11.36
N LEU A 73 -9.17 -6.54 -10.34
CA LEU A 73 -9.41 -6.93 -8.95
C LEU A 73 -10.89 -7.29 -8.68
N ARG A 74 -11.83 -6.56 -9.30
CA ARG A 74 -13.27 -6.83 -9.21
C ARG A 74 -13.64 -8.22 -9.74
N GLY A 75 -13.05 -8.65 -10.85
CA GLY A 75 -13.31 -9.98 -11.42
C GLY A 75 -13.03 -11.10 -10.41
N ILE A 76 -11.97 -10.93 -9.61
CA ILE A 76 -11.56 -11.91 -8.60
C ILE A 76 -12.47 -11.84 -7.39
N LEU A 77 -12.78 -10.64 -6.88
CA LEU A 77 -13.73 -10.47 -5.77
C LEU A 77 -15.08 -11.11 -6.08
N GLN A 78 -15.60 -10.85 -7.28
CA GLN A 78 -16.87 -11.44 -7.74
C GLN A 78 -16.79 -12.96 -7.81
N SER A 79 -15.69 -13.53 -8.32
CA SER A 79 -15.48 -14.98 -8.37
C SER A 79 -15.51 -15.66 -6.99
N ARG A 80 -15.20 -14.89 -5.93
CA ARG A 80 -15.14 -15.34 -4.53
C ARG A 80 -16.39 -15.01 -3.72
N GLY A 81 -17.40 -14.38 -4.33
CA GLY A 81 -18.64 -14.02 -3.66
C GLY A 81 -18.58 -12.75 -2.81
N TYR A 82 -17.50 -11.96 -2.92
CA TYR A 82 -17.34 -10.72 -2.14
C TYR A 82 -18.05 -9.50 -2.75
N GLY A 83 -18.57 -9.58 -3.98
CA GLY A 83 -19.37 -8.51 -4.58
C GLY A 83 -18.57 -7.26 -4.96
N ASP A 84 -19.14 -6.07 -4.73
CA ASP A 84 -18.56 -4.75 -5.05
C ASP A 84 -17.97 -4.07 -3.80
N LEU A 85 -17.04 -4.76 -3.12
CA LEU A 85 -16.37 -4.18 -1.95
C LEU A 85 -15.39 -3.08 -2.36
N PRO A 86 -15.23 -2.03 -1.53
CA PRO A 86 -14.27 -0.97 -1.77
C PRO A 86 -12.84 -1.47 -1.48
N ILE A 87 -12.08 -1.70 -2.55
CA ILE A 87 -10.67 -2.13 -2.49
C ILE A 87 -9.78 -1.23 -3.35
N SER A 88 -10.15 0.04 -3.48
CA SER A 88 -9.45 0.99 -4.37
C SER A 88 -7.98 1.19 -3.96
N GLY A 89 -7.65 0.99 -2.68
CA GLY A 89 -6.27 0.94 -2.21
C GLY A 89 -5.45 -0.18 -2.86
N GLN A 90 -6.06 -1.36 -3.06
CA GLN A 90 -5.38 -2.46 -3.75
C GLN A 90 -5.14 -2.17 -5.23
N SER A 91 -5.98 -1.35 -5.87
CA SER A 91 -5.76 -0.89 -7.25
C SER A 91 -4.51 -0.03 -7.36
N LEU A 92 -4.27 0.87 -6.40
CA LEU A 92 -3.01 1.63 -6.33
C LEU A 92 -1.82 0.71 -6.11
N GLY A 93 -1.94 -0.24 -5.18
CA GLY A 93 -0.87 -1.18 -4.91
C GLY A 93 -0.53 -2.07 -6.10
N LEU A 94 -1.51 -2.57 -6.86
CA LEU A 94 -1.28 -3.32 -8.10
C LEU A 94 -0.53 -2.49 -9.15
N ARG A 95 -0.91 -1.21 -9.32
CA ARG A 95 -0.17 -0.30 -10.21
C ARG A 95 1.26 -0.08 -9.74
N LEU A 96 1.45 0.14 -8.45
CA LEU A 96 2.77 0.30 -7.85
C LEU A 96 3.62 -0.93 -8.03
N TRP A 97 3.07 -2.13 -7.83
CA TRP A 97 3.77 -3.38 -8.08
C TRP A 97 4.34 -3.41 -9.50
N ARG A 98 3.49 -3.18 -10.50
CA ARG A 98 3.87 -3.23 -11.92
C ARG A 98 4.92 -2.19 -12.28
N LYS A 99 4.89 -1.01 -11.65
CA LYS A 99 5.84 0.09 -11.89
C LYS A 99 6.99 0.16 -10.88
N ARG A 100 7.10 -0.76 -9.91
CA ARG A 100 8.02 -0.63 -8.76
C ARG A 100 9.48 -0.44 -9.16
N LYS A 101 9.93 -1.13 -10.22
CA LYS A 101 11.32 -1.07 -10.72
C LYS A 101 11.65 0.21 -11.47
N THR A 102 10.65 0.84 -12.08
CA THR A 102 10.85 2.14 -12.76
C THR A 102 10.69 3.29 -11.79
N LEU A 103 9.80 3.16 -10.80
CA LEU A 103 9.56 4.19 -9.79
C LEU A 103 10.49 4.12 -8.59
N TRP A 104 11.16 2.98 -8.38
CA TRP A 104 11.91 2.63 -7.17
C TRP A 104 11.08 2.79 -5.89
N GLN A 105 9.79 2.44 -5.98
CA GLN A 105 8.82 2.71 -4.94
C GLN A 105 8.48 1.45 -4.15
N ARG A 106 8.83 1.45 -2.87
CA ARG A 106 8.34 0.45 -1.89
C ARG A 106 6.98 0.85 -1.37
N TYR A 107 6.15 -0.13 -1.04
CA TYR A 107 4.87 0.12 -0.38
C TYR A 107 4.46 -1.03 0.54
N CYS A 108 3.47 -0.76 1.37
CA CYS A 108 2.72 -1.75 2.12
C CYS A 108 1.28 -1.27 2.30
N TYR A 109 0.40 -2.21 2.61
CA TYR A 109 -0.97 -1.95 2.96
C TYR A 109 -1.13 -1.88 4.47
N ILE A 110 -2.11 -1.08 4.89
CA ILE A 110 -2.59 -1.00 6.26
C ILE A 110 -4.09 -1.29 6.23
N THR A 111 -4.60 -2.15 7.11
CA THR A 111 -6.03 -2.45 7.18
C THR A 111 -6.48 -2.92 8.56
N ASN A 112 -7.75 -2.70 8.91
CA ASN A 112 -8.41 -3.42 10.02
C ASN A 112 -9.17 -4.67 9.54
N HIS A 113 -9.21 -4.88 8.21
CA HIS A 113 -10.04 -5.88 7.55
C HIS A 113 -9.21 -6.63 6.52
N SER A 114 -8.27 -7.47 6.98
CA SER A 114 -7.40 -8.26 6.10
C SER A 114 -8.17 -9.20 5.17
N ILE A 115 -9.40 -9.58 5.54
CA ILE A 115 -10.32 -10.34 4.70
C ILE A 115 -10.65 -9.67 3.35
N LEU A 116 -10.45 -8.36 3.23
CA LEU A 116 -10.66 -7.61 1.98
C LEU A 116 -9.52 -7.80 0.97
N TRP A 117 -8.43 -8.44 1.37
CA TRP A 117 -7.27 -8.64 0.49
C TRP A 117 -7.58 -9.61 -0.64
N VAL A 118 -7.30 -9.18 -1.87
CA VAL A 118 -7.41 -10.02 -3.06
C VAL A 118 -6.03 -10.56 -3.43
N ASP A 119 -5.75 -11.82 -3.12
CA ASP A 119 -4.62 -12.54 -3.73
C ASP A 119 -4.99 -13.04 -5.15
N ASN A 120 -4.01 -13.55 -5.89
CA ASN A 120 -4.22 -14.16 -7.21
C ASN A 120 -4.68 -13.21 -8.33
N ALA A 121 -4.41 -11.90 -8.21
CA ALA A 121 -4.73 -10.94 -9.28
C ALA A 121 -3.80 -10.99 -10.50
N ASP A 122 -2.60 -11.50 -10.34
CA ASP A 122 -1.63 -11.65 -11.42
C ASP A 122 -0.82 -12.93 -11.16
N GLY A 123 -1.20 -14.00 -11.84
CA GLY A 123 -0.66 -15.35 -11.62
C GLY A 123 0.84 -15.50 -11.86
N GLN A 124 1.51 -14.47 -12.41
CA GLN A 124 2.96 -14.44 -12.58
C GLN A 124 3.68 -13.63 -11.51
N ASP A 125 2.96 -12.95 -10.62
CA ASP A 125 3.53 -12.03 -9.64
C ASP A 125 3.65 -12.64 -8.24
N PRO A 126 4.78 -12.47 -7.52
CA PRO A 126 4.93 -12.93 -6.14
C PRO A 126 3.87 -12.40 -5.15
N GLU A 127 3.45 -11.12 -5.28
CA GLU A 127 2.42 -10.51 -4.42
C GLU A 127 1.00 -10.96 -4.80
N PHE A 128 0.75 -11.16 -6.10
CA PHE A 128 -0.58 -11.40 -6.66
C PHE A 128 -0.73 -12.78 -7.29
N GLY A 129 0.18 -13.72 -7.07
CA GLY A 129 0.23 -15.05 -7.72
C GLY A 129 -0.07 -16.21 -6.78
N GLY A 130 -0.67 -15.93 -5.62
CA GLY A 130 -1.33 -16.93 -4.77
C GLY A 130 -0.46 -17.85 -3.95
N LYS A 131 0.86 -17.85 -4.17
CA LYS A 131 1.79 -18.34 -3.15
C LYS A 131 1.92 -17.19 -2.15
N LEU A 132 1.81 -17.45 -0.84
CA LEU A 132 2.12 -16.52 0.25
C LEU A 132 0.96 -15.74 0.92
N TRP A 133 -0.25 -16.28 1.16
CA TRP A 133 -1.11 -15.62 2.18
C TRP A 133 -0.37 -15.49 3.53
N GLU A 134 0.30 -16.56 3.96
CA GLU A 134 1.12 -16.61 5.19
C GLU A 134 2.40 -15.75 5.15
N THR A 135 2.80 -15.24 3.99
CA THR A 135 4.02 -14.42 3.85
C THR A 135 3.71 -13.01 3.32
N VAL A 136 2.46 -12.71 2.98
CA VAL A 136 1.93 -11.34 2.81
C VAL A 136 1.39 -10.84 4.14
N ASP A 137 0.76 -11.71 4.93
CA ASP A 137 0.30 -11.43 6.28
C ASP A 137 1.48 -11.00 7.18
N ASN A 138 1.35 -9.84 7.82
CA ASN A 138 2.38 -9.17 8.64
C ASN A 138 3.65 -8.70 7.90
N ILE A 139 3.70 -8.79 6.57
CA ILE A 139 4.87 -8.40 5.76
C ILE A 139 4.52 -7.23 4.83
N LEU A 140 3.55 -7.40 3.95
CA LEU A 140 3.04 -6.34 3.09
C LEU A 140 1.67 -5.83 3.55
N LEU A 141 0.95 -6.62 4.36
CA LEU A 141 -0.31 -6.23 4.95
C LEU A 141 -0.15 -6.06 6.46
N LEU A 142 -0.21 -4.82 6.93
CA LEU A 142 -0.10 -4.48 8.34
C LEU A 142 -1.48 -4.27 8.96
N ASP A 143 -1.73 -4.93 10.09
CA ASP A 143 -2.93 -4.68 10.89
C ASP A 143 -2.86 -3.26 11.50
N LYS A 144 -3.81 -2.40 11.10
CA LYS A 144 -3.95 -1.02 11.59
C LYS A 144 -4.13 -0.97 13.11
N SER A 145 -4.79 -1.97 13.71
CA SER A 145 -5.00 -2.05 15.15
C SER A 145 -3.71 -2.36 15.93
N ASP A 146 -2.73 -3.00 15.27
CA ASP A 146 -1.41 -3.29 15.84
C ASP A 146 -0.36 -2.21 15.48
N LEU A 147 -0.75 -1.14 14.79
CA LEU A 147 0.11 0.03 14.57
C LEU A 147 -0.08 1.00 15.74
N TRP A 148 0.88 1.00 16.66
CA TRP A 148 0.92 1.88 17.83
C TRP A 148 2.07 2.89 17.72
N LEU A 149 2.00 3.96 18.50
CA LEU A 149 3.02 5.02 18.54
C LEU A 149 4.45 4.48 18.77
N GLY A 150 4.59 3.42 19.58
CA GLY A 150 5.88 2.87 19.96
C GLY A 150 6.45 1.80 19.03
N ASN A 151 5.68 1.32 18.03
CA ASN A 151 6.12 0.19 17.19
C ASN A 151 6.08 0.48 15.69
N ILE A 152 5.40 1.55 15.24
CA ILE A 152 5.22 1.82 13.80
C ILE A 152 6.55 1.95 13.05
N GLU A 153 7.52 2.68 13.60
CA GLU A 153 8.82 2.86 12.95
C GLU A 153 9.51 1.51 12.73
N LYS A 154 9.57 0.68 13.77
CA LYS A 154 10.16 -0.66 13.71
C LYS A 154 9.43 -1.53 12.68
N LYS A 155 8.10 -1.49 12.64
CA LYS A 155 7.32 -2.24 11.64
C LYS A 155 7.66 -1.79 10.22
N LEU A 156 7.68 -0.48 9.95
CA LEU A 156 8.04 0.04 8.62
C LEU A 156 9.49 -0.31 8.21
N GLN A 157 10.43 -0.31 9.16
CA GLN A 157 11.79 -0.76 8.91
C GLN A 157 11.85 -2.25 8.55
N VAL A 158 11.06 -3.10 9.23
CA VAL A 158 10.96 -4.53 8.91
C VAL A 158 10.41 -4.72 7.50
N VAL A 159 9.33 -4.02 7.13
CA VAL A 159 8.79 -4.05 5.76
C VAL A 159 9.86 -3.63 4.74
N GLY A 160 10.59 -2.53 5.00
CA GLY A 160 11.66 -2.05 4.12
C GLY A 160 12.77 -3.10 3.90
N LYS A 161 13.19 -3.79 4.97
CA LYS A 161 14.17 -4.88 4.87
C LYS A 161 13.67 -6.07 4.05
N ILE A 162 12.39 -6.37 4.11
CA ILE A 162 11.82 -7.48 3.33
C ILE A 162 11.86 -7.12 1.84
N TRP A 163 11.45 -5.90 1.47
CA TRP A 163 11.60 -5.40 0.09
C TRP A 163 13.03 -5.53 -0.44
N GLU A 164 14.03 -5.28 0.41
CA GLU A 164 15.45 -5.42 0.08
C GLU A 164 15.88 -6.89 -0.07
N ASN A 165 15.51 -7.74 0.89
CA ASN A 165 15.86 -9.16 0.88
C ASN A 165 15.26 -9.90 -0.31
N GLU A 166 14.03 -9.58 -0.65
CA GLU A 166 13.33 -10.16 -1.80
C GLU A 166 13.78 -9.54 -3.14
N GLY A 167 14.57 -8.46 -3.08
CA GLY A 167 15.07 -7.78 -4.27
C GLY A 167 13.97 -7.25 -5.17
N TRP A 168 12.79 -6.93 -4.64
CA TRP A 168 11.61 -6.58 -5.46
C TRP A 168 11.78 -5.31 -6.29
N LEU A 169 12.74 -4.44 -5.93
CA LEU A 169 13.10 -3.25 -6.72
C LEU A 169 14.12 -3.53 -7.83
N ASN A 170 14.78 -4.70 -7.83
CA ASN A 170 15.82 -5.10 -8.80
C ASN A 170 15.23 -5.94 -9.93
#